data_AF-A0A7S0B2Z1-F1
#
_entry.id   AF-A0A7S0B2Z1-F1
#
_cell.length_a   1.000
_cell.length_b   1.000
_cell.length_c   1.000
_cell.angle_alpha   90.00
_cell.angle_beta   90.00
_cell.angle_gamma   90.00
#
_symmetry.space_group_name_H-M   'P 1'
#
loop_
_entity.id
_entity.type
_entity.pdbx_description
1 polymer ?
#
loop_
_entity_poly.entity_id
_entity_poly.type
_entity_poly.pdbx_seq_one_letter_code
_entity_poly.pdbx_strand_id
1 'polypeptide(L)'
;CDVVVATPGRLIEMLNQQRTNLLRATFVVLDEADELLANKFGHQIELVLSQIRPDRQVLLFSATWPARVEALALGAITQQPIHICIGNRQLAACKSIDQQFLLV
;
A
#
# COMPACT_ATOMS: atom_id res chain seq x y z
N CYS A 1 -7.85 -20.78 1.08
CA CYS A 1 -7.26 -19.67 0.30
C CYS A 1 -5.86 -19.43 0.82
N ASP A 2 -4.87 -19.40 -0.06
CA ASP A 2 -3.48 -19.10 0.31
C ASP A 2 -3.14 -17.62 0.11
N VAL A 3 -3.91 -16.91 -0.72
CA VAL A 3 -3.77 -15.47 -1.02
C VAL A 3 -5.15 -14.82 -1.12
N VAL A 4 -5.26 -13.56 -0.67
CA VAL A 4 -6.43 -12.69 -0.85
C VAL A 4 -5.97 -11.34 -1.38
N VAL A 5 -6.64 -10.85 -2.42
CA VAL A 5 -6.46 -9.49 -2.95
C VAL A 5 -7.76 -8.73 -2.70
N ALA A 6 -7.69 -7.57 -2.06
CA ALA A 6 -8.88 -6.81 -1.67
C ALA A 6 -8.58 -5.32 -1.52
N THR A 7 -9.60 -4.48 -1.69
CA THR A 7 -9.56 -3.08 -1.28
C THR A 7 -9.84 -2.97 0.23
N PRO A 8 -9.24 -1.98 0.95
CA PRO A 8 -9.36 -1.89 2.40
C PRO A 8 -10.81 -1.86 2.89
N GLY A 9 -11.67 -1.08 2.24
CA GLY A 9 -13.08 -0.93 2.62
C GLY A 9 -13.86 -2.24 2.54
N ARG A 10 -13.70 -3.03 1.47
CA ARG A 10 -14.41 -4.30 1.35
C ARG A 10 -13.85 -5.35 2.32
N LEU A 11 -12.54 -5.36 2.52
CA LEU A 11 -11.89 -6.31 3.42
C LEU A 11 -12.33 -6.09 4.87
N ILE A 12 -12.37 -4.84 5.35
CA ILE A 12 -12.77 -4.55 6.74
C ILE A 12 -14.24 -4.91 6.99
N GLU A 13 -15.13 -4.70 6.01
CA GLU A 13 -16.52 -5.17 6.11
C GLU A 13 -16.60 -6.69 6.28
N MET A 14 -15.83 -7.45 5.49
CA MET A 14 -15.84 -8.91 5.58
C MET A 14 -15.27 -9.42 6.92
N LEU A 15 -14.27 -8.73 7.48
CA LEU A 15 -13.71 -9.01 8.80
C LEU A 15 -14.75 -8.71 9.90
N ASN A 16 -15.40 -7.56 9.84
CA ASN A 16 -16.43 -7.16 10.81
C ASN A 16 -17.65 -8.09 10.79
N GLN A 17 -18.03 -8.59 9.61
CA GLN A 17 -19.10 -9.58 9.44
C GLN A 17 -18.66 -11.01 9.80
N GLN A 18 -17.42 -11.20 10.27
CA GLN A 18 -16.83 -12.51 10.59
C GLN A 18 -16.91 -13.53 9.43
N ARG A 19 -16.94 -13.05 8.18
CA ARG A 19 -16.99 -13.91 6.99
C ARG A 19 -15.62 -14.49 6.64
N THR A 20 -14.56 -13.87 7.16
CA THR A 20 -13.17 -14.31 7.03
C THR A 20 -12.36 -13.81 8.23
N ASN A 21 -11.11 -14.26 8.35
CA ASN A 21 -10.15 -13.75 9.32
C ASN A 21 -8.73 -13.77 8.72
N LEU A 22 -7.81 -13.01 9.34
CA LEU A 22 -6.42 -12.91 8.90
C LEU A 22 -5.44 -13.52 9.92
N LEU A 23 -5.92 -14.38 10.82
CA LEU A 23 -5.13 -14.92 11.94
C LEU A 23 -3.88 -15.70 11.50
N ARG A 24 -3.92 -16.26 10.28
CA ARG A 24 -2.82 -17.04 9.69
C ARG A 24 -1.98 -16.26 8.68
N ALA A 25 -2.32 -15.00 8.40
CA ALA A 25 -1.59 -14.20 7.44
C ALA A 25 -0.23 -13.78 8.02
N THR A 26 0.85 -14.19 7.36
CA THR A 26 2.24 -13.86 7.72
C THR A 26 2.88 -12.86 6.77
N PHE A 27 2.15 -12.44 5.72
CA PHE A 27 2.65 -11.59 4.65
C PHE A 27 1.56 -10.60 4.23
N VAL A 28 1.94 -9.32 4.06
CA VAL A 28 1.03 -8.24 3.65
C VAL A 28 1.70 -7.39 2.58
N VAL A 29 0.93 -7.02 1.56
CA VAL A 29 1.34 -6.08 0.53
C VAL A 29 0.41 -4.88 0.54
N LEU A 30 0.98 -3.68 0.64
CA LEU A 30 0.28 -2.41 0.41
C LEU A 30 0.76 -1.88 -0.94
N ASP A 31 -0.09 -2.00 -1.96
CA ASP A 31 0.20 -1.50 -3.30
C ASP A 31 -0.39 -0.10 -3.51
N GLU A 32 0.24 0.70 -4.36
CA GLU A 32 -0.13 2.10 -4.63
C GLU A 32 -0.44 2.91 -3.35
N ALA A 33 0.47 2.86 -2.37
CA ALA A 33 0.21 3.37 -1.02
C ALA A 33 -0.11 4.89 -0.99
N ASP A 34 0.45 5.67 -1.91
CA ASP A 34 0.11 7.08 -2.10
C ASP A 34 -1.36 7.26 -2.53
N GLU A 35 -1.83 6.49 -3.51
CA GLU A 35 -3.23 6.49 -3.94
C GLU A 35 -4.17 5.98 -2.85
N LEU A 36 -3.79 4.93 -2.12
CA LEU A 36 -4.59 4.45 -0.98
C LEU A 36 -4.83 5.55 0.06
N LEU A 37 -3.81 6.37 0.34
CA LEU A 37 -3.92 7.50 1.27
C LEU A 37 -4.66 8.68 0.68
N ALA A 38 -4.54 8.94 -0.64
CA ALA A 38 -5.33 9.94 -1.35
C ALA A 38 -6.83 9.64 -1.27
N ASN A 39 -7.19 8.36 -1.38
CA ASN A 39 -8.56 7.84 -1.24
C ASN A 39 -9.03 7.71 0.22
N LYS A 40 -8.28 8.27 1.18
CA LYS A 40 -8.60 8.30 2.62
C LYS A 40 -8.73 6.91 3.25
N PHE A 41 -8.06 5.90 2.70
CA PHE A 41 -8.08 4.54 3.26
C PHE A 41 -7.11 4.34 4.44
N GLY A 42 -6.32 5.34 4.83
CA GLY A 42 -5.31 5.20 5.90
C GLY A 42 -5.83 4.53 7.17
N HIS A 43 -6.94 5.02 7.72
CA HIS A 43 -7.53 4.42 8.93
C HIS A 43 -8.02 2.98 8.71
N GLN A 44 -8.59 2.68 7.54
CA GLN A 44 -9.04 1.32 7.23
C GLN A 44 -7.86 0.35 7.09
N ILE A 45 -6.73 0.81 6.56
CA ILE A 45 -5.50 0.02 6.48
C ILE A 45 -4.98 -0.29 7.89
N GLU A 46 -4.94 0.69 8.79
CA GLU A 46 -4.55 0.49 10.19
C GLU A 46 -5.45 -0.56 10.88
N LEU A 47 -6.78 -0.46 10.67
CA LEU A 47 -7.73 -1.43 11.21
C LEU A 47 -7.47 -2.84 10.66
N VAL A 48 -7.27 -3.00 9.35
CA VAL A 48 -6.94 -4.29 8.74
C VAL A 48 -5.63 -4.85 9.31
N LEU A 49 -4.56 -4.03 9.37
CA LEU A 49 -3.26 -4.45 9.88
C LEU A 49 -3.30 -4.86 11.36
N SER A 50 -4.18 -4.25 12.16
CA SER A 50 -4.39 -4.62 13.57
C SER A 50 -5.00 -6.02 13.75
N GLN A 51 -5.68 -6.54 12.72
CA GLN A 51 -6.28 -7.89 12.72
C GLN A 51 -5.30 -8.98 12.27
N ILE A 52 -4.07 -8.60 11.92
CA ILE A 52 -3.01 -9.50 11.47
C ILE A 52 -1.99 -9.62 12.59
N ARG A 53 -1.43 -10.83 12.76
CA ARG A 53 -0.34 -11.07 13.71
C ARG A 53 0.82 -10.07 13.54
N PRO A 54 1.48 -9.64 14.62
CA PRO A 54 2.54 -8.63 14.57
C PRO A 54 3.83 -9.12 13.89
N ASP A 55 4.09 -10.43 13.96
CA ASP A 55 5.20 -11.11 13.28
C ASP A 55 4.78 -11.49 11.84
N ARG A 56 4.69 -10.44 11.03
CA ARG A 56 4.36 -10.50 9.61
C ARG A 56 5.42 -9.76 8.81
N GLN A 57 5.69 -10.22 7.60
CA GLN A 57 6.46 -9.45 6.62
C GLN A 57 5.51 -8.48 5.90
N VAL A 58 5.95 -7.24 5.72
CA VAL A 58 5.18 -6.20 5.03
C VAL A 58 5.99 -5.65 3.87
N LEU A 59 5.36 -5.59 2.69
CA LEU A 59 5.87 -4.89 1.52
C LEU A 59 4.96 -3.69 1.25
N LEU A 60 5.56 -2.54 0.98
CA LEU A 60 4.86 -1.32 0.62
C LEU A 60 5.41 -0.81 -0.71
N PHE A 61 4.54 -0.67 -1.68
CA PHE A 61 4.83 -0.11 -2.99
C PHE A 61 4.13 1.23 -3.14
N SER A 62 4.85 2.22 -3.66
CA SER A 62 4.35 3.58 -3.84
C SER A 62 5.16 4.28 -4.92
N ALA A 63 4.48 5.00 -5.81
CA ALA A 63 5.14 5.80 -6.85
C ALA A 63 5.75 7.07 -6.23
N THR A 64 5.05 7.68 -5.28
CA THR A 64 5.49 8.87 -4.56
C THR A 64 5.70 8.59 -3.08
N TRP A 65 6.52 9.42 -2.42
CA TRP A 65 6.86 9.27 -0.99
C TRP A 65 6.60 10.57 -0.21
N PRO A 66 5.34 11.04 -0.12
CA PRO A 66 5.00 12.12 0.80
C PRO A 66 5.07 11.64 2.25
N ALA A 67 5.17 12.57 3.20
CA ALA A 67 5.29 12.27 4.64
C ALA A 67 4.18 11.34 5.18
N ARG A 68 2.99 11.34 4.58
CA ARG A 68 1.90 10.42 4.96
C ARG A 68 2.19 8.96 4.59
N VAL A 69 2.82 8.71 3.43
CA VAL A 69 3.25 7.36 3.04
C VAL A 69 4.38 6.89 3.93
N GLU A 70 5.33 7.78 4.26
CA GLU A 70 6.40 7.48 5.23
C GLU A 70 5.83 7.10 6.60
N ALA A 71 4.84 7.86 7.10
CA ALA A 71 4.17 7.55 8.36
C ALA A 71 3.44 6.20 8.31
N LEU A 72 2.74 5.90 7.20
CA LEU A 72 2.11 4.60 6.99
C LEU A 72 3.15 3.46 7.01
N ALA A 73 4.29 3.64 6.34
CA ALA A 73 5.37 2.66 6.32
C ALA A 73 5.92 2.39 7.73
N LEU A 74 6.17 3.45 8.51
CA LEU A 74 6.65 3.34 9.90
C LEU A 74 5.64 2.65 10.82
N GLY A 75 4.34 2.86 10.61
CA GLY A 75 3.29 2.19 11.39
C GLY A 75 3.04 0.75 10.97
N ALA A 76 3.20 0.43 9.67
CA ALA A 76 2.89 -0.87 9.13
C ALA A 76 4.03 -1.89 9.28
N ILE A 77 5.29 -1.44 9.15
CA ILE A 77 6.46 -2.30 9.08
C ILE A 77 7.12 -2.39 10.46
N THR A 78 7.13 -3.58 11.05
CA THR A 78 7.58 -3.82 12.44
C THR A 78 9.09 -4.01 12.57
N GLN A 79 9.81 -4.17 11.47
CA GLN A 79 11.27 -4.34 11.40
C GLN A 79 11.88 -3.20 10.59
N GLN A 80 13.20 -3.04 10.64
CA GLN A 80 13.90 -2.03 9.83
C GLN A 80 13.68 -2.31 8.33
N PRO A 81 12.99 -1.43 7.57
CA PRO A 81 12.71 -1.68 6.17
C PRO A 81 13.94 -1.44 5.30
N ILE A 82 14.07 -2.22 4.23
CA ILE A 82 14.98 -1.92 3.12
C ILE A 82 14.21 -1.06 2.12
N HIS A 83 14.69 0.16 1.89
CA HIS A 83 14.10 1.04 0.88
C HIS A 83 14.77 0.80 -0.48
N ILE A 84 13.99 0.37 -1.46
CA ILE A 84 14.43 0.19 -2.84
C ILE A 84 13.71 1.24 -3.69
N CYS A 85 14.49 2.10 -4.34
CA CYS A 85 13.98 3.13 -5.23
C CYS A 85 14.59 2.93 -6.62
N ILE A 86 13.72 2.81 -7.63
CA ILE A 86 14.14 2.71 -9.03
C ILE A 86 13.97 4.09 -9.66
N GLY A 87 15.06 4.67 -10.15
CA GLY A 87 15.07 6.01 -10.74
C GLY A 87 15.25 7.14 -9.73
N ASN A 88 14.76 8.33 -10.06
CA ASN A 88 14.83 9.51 -9.19
C ASN A 88 13.49 9.70 -8.46
N ARG A 89 13.53 10.14 -7.20
CA ARG A 89 12.32 10.47 -6.41
C ARG A 89 11.55 11.67 -6.98
N GLN A 90 12.19 12.50 -7.80
CA GLN A 90 11.51 13.58 -8.52
C GLN A 90 10.86 13.04 -9.80
N LEU A 91 9.54 13.25 -9.91
CA LEU A 91 8.78 12.96 -11.12
C LEU A 91 9.34 13.80 -12.28
N ALA A 92 9.85 13.13 -13.30
CA ALA A 92 10.30 13.75 -14.54
C ALA A 92 9.73 12.98 -15.72
N ALA A 93 9.26 13.69 -16.75
CA ALA A 93 8.84 13.07 -17.99
C ALA A 93 10.02 12.31 -18.61
N CYS A 94 9.75 11.12 -19.15
CA CYS A 94 10.77 10.33 -19.83
C CYS A 94 11.26 11.08 -21.08
N LYS A 95 12.55 11.47 -21.09
CA LYS A 95 13.16 12.21 -22.19
C LYS A 95 13.25 11.41 -23.50
N SER A 96 13.11 10.09 -23.42
CA SER A 96 13.19 9.18 -24.58
C SER A 96 11.85 8.97 -25.29
N ILE A 97 10.77 9.57 -24.81
CA ILE A 97 9.43 9.46 -25.43
C ILE A 97 9.20 10.70 -26.30
N ASP A 98 9.00 10.49 -27.60
CA ASP A 98 8.51 11.54 -28.51
C ASP A 98 7.03 11.82 -28.24
N GLN A 99 6.68 13.10 -28.02
CA GLN A 99 5.34 13.53 -27.64
C GLN A 99 4.85 14.56 -28.65
N GLN A 100 3.77 14.24 -29.36
CA GLN A 100 3.17 15.09 -30.39
C GLN A 100 1.73 15.45 -30.02
N PHE A 101 1.35 16.72 -30.18
CA PHE A 101 -0.01 17.22 -29.93
C PHE A 101 -0.62 17.68 -31.25
N LEU A 102 -1.82 17.20 -31.57
CA LEU A 102 -2.62 17.70 -32.70
C LEU A 102 -3.84 18.45 -32.15
N LEU A 103 -3.89 19.76 -32.40
CA LEU A 103 -5.09 20.56 -32.17
C LEU A 103 -5.97 20.48 -33.41
N VAL A 104 -7.21 20.04 -33.23
CA VAL A 104 -8.25 19.94 -34.26
C VAL A 104 -9.21 21.10 -34.11
#